data_AF-A0A6L8KB56-F1
#
_entry.id   AF-A0A6L8KB56-F1
#
_cell.length_a   1.000
_cell.length_b   1.000
_cell.length_c   1.000
_cell.angle_alpha   90.00
_cell.angle_beta   90.00
_cell.angle_gamma   90.00
#
_symmetry.space_group_name_H-M   'P 1'
#
loop_
_entity.id
_entity.type
_entity.pdbx_description
1 polymer ?
#
loop_
_entity_poly.entity_id
_entity_poly.type
_entity_poly.pdbx_seq_one_letter_code
_entity_poly.pdbx_strand_id
1 'polypeptide(L)'
;MHAPIAPAAGSHGGKPLPGEVFGALINLSGRRRFTSQRLVLYAVLASQQQDGAAAIAQETLALFRAAHKSLLTDGDGLPGVFCPELEQAYFGKLQGDRAITAFADLAERTLRAIAQDVSDSAELLGELVSITTPTLAILNQITGIYEEQAKLHARLMKKQLRGVITDIDTINRQARMVAFNARIVAARAGQAGKEFSVVAGVLSNISGEIDEMVAAALAAAG
;
A
#
# COMPACT_ATOMS: atom_id res chain seq x y z
N MET A 1 -39.02 1.42 -9.84
CA MET A 1 -37.63 1.30 -10.30
C MET A 1 -36.76 2.15 -9.40
N HIS A 2 -36.19 1.57 -8.35
CA HIS A 2 -35.19 2.21 -7.49
C HIS A 2 -33.86 1.53 -7.79
N ALA A 3 -32.94 2.28 -8.40
CA ALA A 3 -31.57 1.83 -8.58
C ALA A 3 -30.87 1.78 -7.22
N PRO A 4 -30.03 0.77 -6.93
CA PRO A 4 -29.27 0.75 -5.69
C PRO A 4 -28.16 1.80 -5.77
N ILE A 5 -28.04 2.57 -4.70
CA ILE A 5 -26.99 3.57 -4.48
C ILE A 5 -25.68 2.81 -4.28
N ALA A 6 -24.71 3.05 -5.16
CA ALA A 6 -23.35 2.56 -5.00
C ALA A 6 -22.75 3.07 -3.67
N PRO A 7 -22.03 2.25 -2.89
CA PRO A 7 -21.40 2.73 -1.67
C PRO A 7 -20.36 3.81 -2.03
N ALA A 8 -20.45 4.93 -1.32
CA ALA A 8 -19.56 6.07 -1.49
C ALA A 8 -18.10 5.64 -1.40
N ALA A 9 -17.29 6.10 -2.36
CA ALA A 9 -15.84 5.99 -2.36
C ALA A 9 -15.29 6.32 -0.96
N GLY A 10 -14.54 5.38 -0.38
CA GLY A 10 -13.92 5.54 0.92
C GLY A 10 -13.09 6.81 0.96
N SER A 11 -13.52 7.75 1.79
CA SER A 11 -12.86 9.02 2.01
C SER A 11 -11.60 8.82 2.85
N HIS A 12 -10.52 8.36 2.25
CA HIS A 12 -9.19 8.70 2.77
C HIS A 12 -8.99 10.18 2.53
N GLY A 13 -9.37 10.98 3.52
CA GLY A 13 -9.23 12.43 3.49
C GLY A 13 -7.78 12.84 3.31
N GLY A 14 -7.31 12.92 2.07
CA GLY A 14 -6.07 13.57 1.62
C GLY A 14 -4.75 13.16 2.27
N LYS A 15 -4.75 12.23 3.24
CA LYS A 15 -3.55 11.84 3.98
C LYS A 15 -2.78 10.78 3.20
N PRO A 16 -1.48 11.01 2.91
CA PRO A 16 -0.63 10.02 2.25
C PRO A 16 -0.62 8.71 3.04
N LEU A 17 -0.79 7.57 2.36
CA LEU A 17 -0.71 6.26 3.00
C LEU A 17 0.75 5.99 3.40
N PRO A 18 1.03 5.62 4.66
CA PRO A 18 2.37 5.24 5.07
C PRO A 18 2.93 4.09 4.21
N GLY A 19 4.25 4.09 3.97
CA GLY A 19 4.90 3.02 3.19
C GLY A 19 4.66 1.62 3.75
N GLU A 20 4.52 1.49 5.07
CA GLU A 20 4.17 0.24 5.76
C GLU A 20 2.81 -0.31 5.33
N VAL A 21 1.84 0.56 5.03
CA VAL A 21 0.50 0.17 4.56
C VAL A 21 0.59 -0.46 3.17
N PHE A 22 1.38 0.12 2.25
CA PHE A 22 1.61 -0.50 0.94
C PHE A 22 2.28 -1.87 1.05
N GLY A 23 3.25 -2.02 1.95
CA GLY A 23 3.86 -3.31 2.25
C GLY A 23 2.85 -4.33 2.75
N ALA A 24 1.95 -3.94 3.66
CA ALA A 24 0.89 -4.80 4.16
C ALA A 24 -0.11 -5.22 3.06
N LEU A 25 -0.50 -4.28 2.19
CA LEU A 25 -1.42 -4.53 1.06
C LEU A 25 -0.83 -5.51 0.04
N ILE A 26 0.43 -5.30 -0.36
CA ILE A 26 1.13 -6.19 -1.30
C ILE A 26 1.27 -7.58 -0.68
N ASN A 27 1.65 -7.67 0.60
CA ASN A 27 1.76 -8.95 1.29
C ASN A 27 0.41 -9.68 1.40
N LEU A 28 -0.69 -8.98 1.73
CA LEU A 28 -2.03 -9.56 1.73
C LEU A 28 -2.43 -10.05 0.32
N SER A 29 -2.17 -9.26 -0.71
CA SER A 29 -2.48 -9.64 -2.09
C SER A 29 -1.66 -10.86 -2.54
N GLY A 30 -0.37 -10.89 -2.23
CA GLY A 30 0.51 -12.03 -2.49
C GLY A 30 0.10 -13.29 -1.71
N ARG A 31 -0.30 -13.15 -0.44
CA ARG A 31 -0.85 -14.25 0.36
C ARG A 31 -2.07 -14.87 -0.32
N ARG A 32 -3.00 -14.08 -0.87
CA ARG A 32 -4.16 -14.62 -1.60
C ARG A 32 -3.75 -15.55 -2.74
N ARG A 33 -2.75 -15.16 -3.54
CA ARG A 33 -2.22 -15.98 -4.64
C ARG A 33 -1.68 -17.33 -4.17
N PHE A 34 -0.91 -17.32 -3.08
CA PHE A 34 -0.39 -18.53 -2.49
C PHE A 34 -1.53 -19.40 -1.92
N THR A 35 -2.46 -18.79 -1.17
CA THR A 35 -3.58 -19.51 -0.56
C THR A 35 -4.56 -20.06 -1.59
N SER A 36 -4.76 -19.43 -2.75
CA SER A 36 -5.64 -19.99 -3.79
C SER A 36 -5.07 -21.27 -4.40
N GLN A 37 -3.76 -21.32 -4.68
CA GLN A 37 -3.09 -22.54 -5.14
C GLN A 37 -3.08 -23.62 -4.06
N ARG A 38 -2.74 -23.23 -2.83
CA ARG A 38 -2.69 -24.15 -1.69
C ARG A 38 -4.08 -24.75 -1.42
N LEU A 39 -5.14 -23.94 -1.49
CA LEU A 39 -6.52 -24.38 -1.33
C LEU A 39 -6.87 -25.49 -2.33
N VAL A 40 -6.55 -25.29 -3.61
CA VAL A 40 -6.87 -26.25 -4.66
C VAL A 40 -6.06 -27.54 -4.51
N LEU A 41 -4.76 -27.44 -4.19
CA LEU A 41 -3.93 -28.60 -3.89
C LEU A 41 -4.53 -29.44 -2.76
N TYR A 42 -4.87 -28.81 -1.63
CA TYR A 42 -5.42 -29.55 -0.49
C TYR A 42 -6.86 -30.01 -0.71
N ALA A 43 -7.63 -29.38 -1.59
CA ALA A 43 -8.91 -29.93 -2.06
C ALA A 43 -8.72 -31.23 -2.85
N VAL A 44 -7.72 -31.30 -3.73
CA VAL A 44 -7.36 -32.53 -4.47
C VAL A 44 -6.86 -33.62 -3.51
N LEU A 45 -6.03 -33.28 -2.53
CA LEU A 45 -5.57 -34.25 -1.53
C LEU A 45 -6.73 -34.74 -0.65
N ALA A 46 -7.65 -33.85 -0.28
CA ALA A 46 -8.84 -34.21 0.49
C ALA A 46 -9.76 -35.17 -0.30
N SER A 47 -9.93 -34.98 -1.62
CA SER A 47 -10.70 -35.92 -2.45
C SER A 47 -10.03 -37.28 -2.59
N GLN A 48 -8.73 -37.38 -2.32
CA GLN A 48 -7.98 -38.64 -2.26
C GLN A 48 -7.91 -39.24 -0.85
N GLN A 49 -8.71 -38.72 0.09
CA GLN A 49 -8.78 -39.18 1.49
C GLN A 49 -7.43 -39.11 2.22
N GLN A 50 -6.56 -38.16 1.85
CA GLN A 50 -5.32 -37.90 2.58
C GLN A 50 -5.63 -37.27 3.95
N ASP A 51 -5.04 -37.85 5.00
CA ASP A 51 -5.26 -37.42 6.37
C ASP A 51 -4.93 -35.93 6.58
N GLY A 52 -5.83 -35.20 7.23
CA GLY A 52 -5.67 -33.78 7.55
C GLY A 52 -5.83 -32.81 6.37
N ALA A 53 -5.89 -33.29 5.12
CA ALA A 53 -5.95 -32.42 3.95
C ALA A 53 -7.21 -31.54 3.91
N ALA A 54 -8.37 -32.09 4.30
CA ALA A 54 -9.62 -31.35 4.35
C ALA A 54 -9.57 -30.18 5.36
N ALA A 55 -8.97 -30.39 6.53
CA ALA A 55 -8.82 -29.36 7.55
C ALA A 55 -7.90 -28.23 7.05
N ILE A 56 -6.77 -28.57 6.42
CA ILE A 56 -5.84 -27.58 5.86
C ILE A 56 -6.50 -26.79 4.73
N ALA A 57 -7.31 -27.44 3.87
CA ALA A 57 -8.05 -26.77 2.82
C ALA A 57 -9.05 -25.76 3.40
N GLN A 58 -9.82 -26.15 4.42
CA GLN A 58 -10.79 -25.28 5.09
C GLN A 58 -10.13 -24.08 5.77
N GLU A 59 -9.02 -24.29 6.50
CA GLU A 59 -8.24 -23.20 7.09
C GLU A 59 -7.69 -22.25 6.01
N THR A 60 -7.18 -22.80 4.92
CA THR A 60 -6.65 -22.01 3.80
C THR A 60 -7.74 -21.18 3.13
N LEU A 61 -8.95 -21.74 2.96
CA LEU A 61 -10.11 -20.99 2.47
C LEU A 61 -10.48 -19.84 3.39
N ALA A 62 -10.48 -20.06 4.71
CA ALA A 62 -10.77 -19.02 5.69
C ALA A 62 -9.75 -17.87 5.60
N LEU A 63 -8.46 -18.19 5.52
CA LEU A 63 -7.38 -17.20 5.33
C LEU A 63 -7.53 -16.44 4.01
N PHE A 64 -7.87 -17.12 2.92
CA PHE A 64 -8.11 -16.51 1.62
C PHE A 64 -9.27 -15.50 1.66
N ARG A 65 -10.41 -15.89 2.23
CA ARG A 65 -11.59 -15.02 2.38
C ARG A 65 -11.30 -13.82 3.29
N ALA A 66 -10.63 -14.04 4.42
CA ALA A 66 -10.24 -12.97 5.34
C ALA A 66 -9.33 -11.95 4.65
N ALA A 67 -8.28 -12.41 3.96
CA ALA A 67 -7.38 -11.54 3.22
C ALA A 67 -8.09 -10.78 2.09
N HIS A 68 -9.06 -11.40 1.40
CA HIS A 68 -9.85 -10.71 0.39
C HIS A 68 -10.73 -9.61 0.98
N LYS A 69 -11.42 -9.91 2.09
CA LYS A 69 -12.25 -8.93 2.82
C LYS A 69 -11.42 -7.73 3.30
N SER A 70 -10.30 -7.96 3.98
CA SER A 70 -9.42 -6.90 4.51
C SER A 70 -8.87 -5.97 3.42
N LEU A 71 -8.78 -6.43 2.18
CA LEU A 71 -8.31 -5.61 1.05
C LEU A 71 -9.43 -4.77 0.41
N LEU A 72 -10.70 -5.09 0.67
CA LEU A 72 -11.85 -4.36 0.12
C LEU A 72 -12.47 -3.40 1.12
N THR A 73 -12.43 -3.73 2.42
CA THR A 73 -13.04 -2.91 3.47
C THR A 73 -12.03 -1.96 4.08
N ASP A 74 -12.47 -0.73 4.34
CA ASP A 74 -11.73 0.19 5.21
C ASP A 74 -11.80 -0.32 6.66
N GLY A 75 -10.65 -0.54 7.29
CA GLY A 75 -10.55 -1.15 8.61
C GLY A 75 -9.15 -1.69 8.91
N ASP A 76 -8.85 -1.89 10.20
CA ASP A 76 -7.56 -2.42 10.67
C ASP A 76 -6.32 -1.68 10.13
N GLY A 77 -6.45 -0.37 9.87
CA GLY A 77 -5.39 0.46 9.30
C GLY A 77 -5.15 0.25 7.81
N LEU A 78 -6.00 -0.54 7.13
CA LEU A 78 -5.98 -0.73 5.69
C LEU A 78 -7.06 0.12 5.03
N PRO A 79 -6.74 0.74 3.88
CA PRO A 79 -7.63 1.72 3.27
C PRO A 79 -8.78 1.14 2.44
N GLY A 80 -8.89 -0.20 2.36
CA GLY A 80 -9.75 -0.86 1.38
C GLY A 80 -9.34 -0.50 -0.06
N VAL A 81 -10.34 -0.29 -0.92
CA VAL A 81 -10.12 0.19 -2.30
C VAL A 81 -9.88 1.69 -2.30
N PHE A 82 -8.62 2.10 -2.55
CA PHE A 82 -8.17 3.49 -2.37
C PHE A 82 -7.79 4.21 -3.66
N CYS A 83 -7.82 3.55 -4.81
CA CYS A 83 -7.50 4.18 -6.10
C CYS A 83 -8.43 3.70 -7.23
N PRO A 84 -8.63 4.52 -8.28
CA PRO A 84 -9.52 4.20 -9.39
C PRO A 84 -9.12 2.91 -10.14
N GLU A 85 -7.82 2.62 -10.22
CA GLU A 85 -7.33 1.41 -10.88
C GLU A 85 -7.74 0.14 -10.12
N LEU A 86 -7.70 0.17 -8.78
CA LEU A 86 -8.19 -0.92 -7.94
C LEU A 86 -9.72 -1.03 -8.04
N GLU A 87 -10.43 0.09 -8.05
CA GLU A 87 -11.88 0.10 -8.23
C GLU A 87 -12.28 -0.54 -9.57
N GLN A 88 -11.60 -0.18 -10.65
CA GLN A 88 -11.82 -0.76 -11.97
C GLN A 88 -11.44 -2.24 -12.04
N ALA A 89 -10.39 -2.67 -11.31
CA ALA A 89 -9.98 -4.07 -11.26
C ALA A 89 -10.96 -4.94 -10.45
N TYR A 90 -11.48 -4.43 -9.32
CA TYR A 90 -12.41 -5.17 -8.49
C TYR A 90 -13.85 -5.15 -9.02
N PHE A 91 -14.34 -3.98 -9.43
CA PHE A 91 -15.76 -3.75 -9.72
C PHE A 91 -16.04 -3.34 -11.17
N GLY A 92 -15.01 -3.08 -11.96
CA GLY A 92 -15.13 -2.75 -13.38
C GLY A 92 -15.16 -3.98 -14.28
N LYS A 93 -14.56 -3.87 -15.48
CA LYS A 93 -14.61 -4.91 -16.52
C LYS A 93 -14.00 -6.25 -16.09
N LEU A 94 -12.97 -6.21 -15.25
CA LEU A 94 -12.30 -7.41 -14.76
C LEU A 94 -13.18 -8.20 -13.77
N GLN A 95 -14.13 -7.53 -13.11
CA GLN A 95 -15.01 -8.12 -12.09
C GLN A 95 -14.23 -8.94 -11.04
N GLY A 96 -13.07 -8.45 -10.61
CA GLY A 96 -12.15 -9.19 -9.76
C GLY A 96 -12.77 -9.65 -8.44
N ASP A 97 -13.58 -8.80 -7.79
CA ASP A 97 -14.27 -9.16 -6.54
C ASP A 97 -15.25 -10.34 -6.77
N ARG A 98 -16.09 -10.22 -7.80
CA ARG A 98 -17.05 -11.27 -8.18
C ARG A 98 -16.35 -12.59 -8.49
N ALA A 99 -15.27 -12.56 -9.27
CA ALA A 99 -14.53 -13.77 -9.65
C ALA A 99 -13.84 -14.43 -8.44
N ILE A 100 -13.21 -13.63 -7.57
CA ILE A 100 -12.53 -14.12 -6.36
C ILE A 100 -13.54 -14.70 -5.36
N THR A 101 -14.68 -14.03 -5.17
CA THR A 101 -15.76 -14.52 -4.32
C THR A 101 -16.38 -15.80 -4.87
N ALA A 102 -16.66 -15.86 -6.18
CA ALA A 102 -17.16 -17.06 -6.83
C ALA A 102 -16.19 -18.25 -6.71
N PHE A 103 -14.88 -18.01 -6.83
CA PHE A 103 -13.87 -19.03 -6.58
C PHE A 103 -13.91 -19.56 -5.15
N ALA A 104 -13.99 -18.67 -4.16
CA ALA A 104 -14.06 -19.05 -2.75
C ALA A 104 -15.36 -19.83 -2.43
N ASP A 105 -16.48 -19.42 -3.02
CA ASP A 105 -17.78 -20.10 -2.85
C ASP A 105 -17.79 -21.47 -3.53
N LEU A 106 -17.20 -21.62 -4.72
CA LEU A 106 -17.02 -22.93 -5.34
C LEU A 106 -16.14 -23.82 -4.47
N ALA A 107 -15.00 -23.32 -3.98
CA ALA A 107 -14.13 -24.08 -3.10
C ALA A 107 -14.83 -24.56 -1.83
N GLU A 108 -15.66 -23.72 -1.21
CA GLU A 108 -16.45 -24.11 -0.03
C GLU A 108 -17.42 -25.25 -0.34
N ARG A 109 -18.14 -25.17 -1.47
CA ARG A 109 -19.06 -26.22 -1.92
C ARG A 109 -18.32 -27.52 -2.23
N THR A 110 -17.19 -27.44 -2.93
CA THR A 110 -16.32 -28.59 -3.24
C THR A 110 -15.84 -29.26 -1.96
N LEU A 111 -15.34 -28.51 -0.98
CA LEU A 111 -14.86 -29.06 0.29
C LEU A 111 -15.99 -29.69 1.11
N ARG A 112 -17.19 -29.12 1.11
CA ARG A 112 -18.36 -29.74 1.74
C ARG A 112 -18.77 -31.05 1.06
N ALA A 113 -18.79 -31.08 -0.28
CA ALA A 113 -19.12 -32.28 -1.04
C ALA A 113 -18.10 -33.41 -0.81
N ILE A 114 -16.80 -33.08 -0.76
CA ILE A 114 -15.73 -34.04 -0.41
C ILE A 114 -15.92 -34.57 1.01
N ALA A 115 -16.21 -33.69 1.99
CA ALA A 115 -16.40 -34.11 3.38
C ALA A 115 -17.65 -34.98 3.60
N GLN A 116 -18.66 -34.85 2.74
CA GLN A 116 -19.91 -35.60 2.80
C GLN A 116 -19.91 -36.83 1.87
N ASP A 117 -18.81 -37.11 1.17
CA ASP A 117 -18.67 -38.21 0.20
C ASP A 117 -19.79 -38.24 -0.85
N VAL A 118 -20.19 -37.06 -1.34
CA VAL A 118 -21.27 -36.92 -2.32
C VAL A 118 -20.74 -37.18 -3.73
N SER A 119 -21.56 -37.81 -4.59
CA SER A 119 -21.25 -38.16 -5.98
C SER A 119 -20.72 -36.99 -6.81
N ASP A 120 -21.17 -35.77 -6.54
CA ASP A 120 -20.87 -34.58 -7.35
C ASP A 120 -19.52 -33.93 -6.97
N SER A 121 -18.82 -34.46 -5.97
CA SER A 121 -17.54 -33.93 -5.47
C SER A 121 -16.45 -33.86 -6.55
N ALA A 122 -16.38 -34.87 -7.42
CA ALA A 122 -15.41 -34.93 -8.51
C ALA A 122 -15.66 -33.86 -9.59
N GLU A 123 -16.93 -33.59 -9.92
CA GLU A 123 -17.31 -32.56 -10.88
C GLU A 123 -16.99 -31.16 -10.34
N LEU A 124 -17.39 -30.89 -9.09
CA LEU A 124 -17.09 -29.63 -8.40
C LEU A 124 -15.58 -29.39 -8.25
N LEU A 125 -14.80 -30.46 -8.03
CA LEU A 125 -13.34 -30.37 -7.98
C LEU A 125 -12.74 -30.05 -9.36
N GLY A 126 -13.24 -30.68 -10.42
CA GLY A 126 -12.85 -30.39 -11.79
C GLY A 126 -13.12 -28.92 -12.17
N GLU A 127 -14.30 -28.42 -11.83
CA GLU A 127 -14.64 -27.00 -12.01
C GLU A 127 -13.68 -26.10 -11.22
N LEU A 128 -13.42 -26.41 -9.94
CA LEU A 128 -12.52 -25.63 -9.09
C LEU A 128 -11.11 -25.54 -9.67
N VAL A 129 -10.55 -26.67 -10.12
CA VAL A 129 -9.25 -26.72 -10.80
C VAL A 129 -9.27 -25.86 -12.07
N SER A 130 -10.33 -25.95 -12.87
CA SER A 130 -10.44 -25.19 -14.13
C SER A 130 -10.44 -23.67 -13.92
N ILE A 131 -11.13 -23.17 -12.89
CA ILE A 131 -11.21 -21.73 -12.61
C ILE A 131 -10.01 -21.19 -11.83
N THR A 132 -9.12 -22.05 -11.34
CA THR A 132 -7.94 -21.66 -10.56
C THR A 132 -6.98 -20.79 -11.38
N THR A 133 -6.67 -21.18 -12.61
CA THR A 133 -5.75 -20.42 -13.48
C THR A 133 -6.30 -19.04 -13.84
N PRO A 134 -7.56 -18.89 -14.29
CA PRO A 134 -8.19 -17.57 -14.46
C PRO A 134 -8.18 -16.72 -13.18
N THR A 135 -8.49 -17.32 -12.02
CA THR A 135 -8.49 -16.60 -10.73
C THR A 135 -7.09 -16.09 -10.37
N LEU A 136 -6.05 -16.89 -10.62
CA LEU A 136 -4.65 -16.47 -10.42
C LEU A 136 -4.25 -15.31 -11.34
N ALA A 137 -4.73 -15.30 -12.58
CA ALA A 137 -4.47 -14.19 -13.50
C ALA A 137 -5.06 -12.88 -12.95
N ILE A 138 -6.29 -12.92 -12.44
CA ILE A 138 -6.95 -11.77 -11.79
C ILE A 138 -6.16 -11.31 -10.55
N LEU A 139 -5.79 -12.25 -9.67
CA LEU A 139 -5.00 -11.94 -8.47
C LEU A 139 -3.64 -11.31 -8.81
N ASN A 140 -2.97 -11.80 -9.87
CA ASN A 140 -1.71 -11.23 -10.35
C ASN A 140 -1.88 -9.80 -10.86
N GLN A 141 -2.91 -9.54 -11.67
CA GLN A 141 -3.20 -8.20 -12.18
C GLN A 141 -3.46 -7.20 -11.04
N ILE A 142 -4.29 -7.59 -10.08
CA ILE A 142 -4.59 -6.78 -8.89
C ILE A 142 -3.32 -6.52 -8.07
N THR A 143 -2.48 -7.54 -7.87
CA THR A 143 -1.21 -7.39 -7.14
C THR A 143 -0.28 -6.40 -7.85
N GLY A 144 -0.21 -6.45 -9.19
CA GLY A 144 0.56 -5.49 -9.97
C GLY A 144 0.08 -4.05 -9.77
N ILE A 145 -1.23 -3.82 -9.61
CA ILE A 145 -1.76 -2.48 -9.30
C ILE A 145 -1.25 -2.00 -7.94
N TYR A 146 -1.29 -2.84 -6.89
CA TYR A 146 -0.74 -2.46 -5.58
C TYR A 146 0.76 -2.12 -5.67
N GLU A 147 1.55 -2.88 -6.42
CA GLU A 147 2.98 -2.63 -6.63
C GLU A 147 3.24 -1.31 -7.36
N GLU A 148 2.48 -1.02 -8.42
CA GLU A 148 2.62 0.22 -9.18
C GLU A 148 2.21 1.45 -8.35
N GLN A 149 1.13 1.35 -7.56
CA GLN A 149 0.72 2.42 -6.65
C GLN A 149 1.77 2.66 -5.56
N ALA A 150 2.38 1.61 -5.01
CA ALA A 150 3.47 1.74 -4.05
C ALA A 150 4.69 2.46 -4.65
N LYS A 151 5.09 2.10 -5.88
CA LYS A 151 6.20 2.75 -6.60
C LYS A 151 5.87 4.21 -6.90
N LEU A 152 4.65 4.51 -7.36
CA LEU A 152 4.21 5.88 -7.63
C LEU A 152 4.27 6.73 -6.37
N HIS A 153 3.72 6.23 -5.26
CA HIS A 153 3.71 6.92 -3.98
C HIS A 153 5.14 7.18 -3.47
N ALA A 154 6.04 6.19 -3.55
CA ALA A 154 7.44 6.37 -3.18
C ALA A 154 8.14 7.46 -4.00
N ARG A 155 7.88 7.53 -5.32
CA ARG A 155 8.43 8.58 -6.20
C ARG A 155 7.89 9.97 -5.84
N LEU A 156 6.58 10.08 -5.59
CA LEU A 156 5.94 11.33 -5.20
C LEU A 156 6.49 11.82 -3.85
N MET A 157 6.65 10.92 -2.88
CA MET A 157 7.22 11.25 -1.57
C MET A 157 8.67 11.73 -1.69
N LYS A 158 9.50 11.05 -2.50
CA LYS A 158 10.89 11.49 -2.79
C LYS A 158 10.92 12.88 -3.44
N LYS A 159 10.00 13.15 -4.37
CA LYS A 159 9.87 14.47 -5.03
C LYS A 159 9.45 15.56 -4.04
N GLN A 160 8.47 15.27 -3.18
CA GLN A 160 8.00 16.22 -2.17
C GLN A 160 9.10 16.54 -1.16
N LEU A 161 9.82 15.54 -0.66
CA LEU A 161 10.95 15.72 0.25
C LEU A 161 12.04 16.60 -0.38
N ARG A 162 12.38 16.35 -1.65
CA ARG A 162 13.35 17.19 -2.38
C ARG A 162 12.87 18.64 -2.52
N GLY A 163 11.57 18.85 -2.75
CA GLY A 163 10.95 20.19 -2.78
C GLY A 163 11.14 20.93 -1.46
N VAL A 164 10.75 20.29 -0.35
CA VAL A 164 10.94 20.86 1.01
C VAL A 164 12.41 21.18 1.30
N ILE A 165 13.34 20.31 0.92
CA ILE A 165 14.78 20.57 1.10
C ILE A 165 15.23 21.79 0.27
N THR A 166 14.70 21.96 -0.93
CA THR A 166 15.01 23.12 -1.79
C THR A 166 14.47 24.42 -1.20
N ASP A 167 13.27 24.36 -0.60
CA ASP A 167 12.68 25.51 0.09
C ASP A 167 13.51 25.89 1.33
N ILE A 168 13.99 24.89 2.10
CA ILE A 168 14.90 25.11 3.24
C ILE A 168 16.21 25.75 2.78
N ASP A 169 16.84 25.28 1.70
CA ASP A 169 18.06 25.89 1.15
C ASP A 169 17.82 27.37 0.76
N THR A 170 16.66 27.66 0.15
CA THR A 170 16.28 29.01 -0.25
C THR A 170 16.10 29.93 0.96
N ILE A 171 15.35 29.49 1.98
CA ILE A 171 15.17 30.22 3.24
C ILE A 171 16.52 30.45 3.92
N ASN A 172 17.38 29.43 3.92
CA ASN A 172 18.69 29.51 4.55
C ASN A 172 19.60 30.53 3.88
N ARG A 173 19.61 30.58 2.54
CA ARG A 173 20.32 31.63 1.77
C ARG A 173 19.81 33.03 2.10
N GLN A 174 18.49 33.19 2.25
CA GLN A 174 17.89 34.47 2.64
C GLN A 174 18.30 34.86 4.07
N ALA A 175 18.24 33.93 5.02
CA ALA A 175 18.68 34.15 6.39
C ALA A 175 20.17 34.54 6.47
N ARG A 176 21.03 33.87 5.70
CA ARG A 176 22.46 34.21 5.59
C ARG A 176 22.67 35.62 5.03
N MET A 177 21.90 36.02 4.00
CA MET A 177 21.96 37.39 3.47
C MET A 177 21.56 38.43 4.53
N VAL A 178 20.48 38.18 5.27
CA VAL A 178 20.01 39.08 6.34
C VAL A 178 21.05 39.18 7.45
N ALA A 179 21.63 38.05 7.87
CA ALA A 179 22.71 38.01 8.86
C ALA A 179 23.93 38.80 8.38
N PHE A 180 24.32 38.64 7.12
CA PHE A 180 25.43 39.38 6.53
C PHE A 180 25.17 40.90 6.51
N ASN A 181 23.99 41.32 6.06
CA ASN A 181 23.60 42.73 6.05
C ASN A 181 23.58 43.32 7.47
N ALA A 182 23.07 42.56 8.45
CA ALA A 182 23.07 42.96 9.85
C ALA A 182 24.50 43.14 10.40
N ARG A 183 25.46 42.27 10.04
CA ARG A 183 26.88 42.45 10.41
C ARG A 183 27.48 43.72 9.83
N ILE A 184 27.17 44.05 8.57
CA ILE A 184 27.65 45.29 7.94
C ILE A 184 27.10 46.51 8.70
N VAL A 185 25.80 46.54 8.99
CA VAL A 185 25.17 47.64 9.72
C VAL A 185 25.73 47.76 11.14
N ALA A 186 25.91 46.64 11.83
CA ALA A 186 26.51 46.58 13.16
C ALA A 186 27.95 47.13 13.17
N ALA A 187 28.76 46.76 12.17
CA ALA A 187 30.11 47.30 12.03
C ALA A 187 30.10 48.82 11.78
N ARG A 188 29.18 49.31 10.94
CA ARG A 188 29.03 50.74 10.64
C ARG A 188 28.58 51.56 11.86
N ALA A 189 27.77 50.98 12.74
CA ALA A 189 27.31 51.61 13.98
C ALA A 189 28.38 51.65 15.09
N GLY A 190 29.56 51.05 14.88
CA GLY A 190 30.66 51.06 15.85
C GLY A 190 30.27 50.44 17.19
N GLN A 191 30.49 51.15 18.30
CA GLN A 191 30.19 50.61 19.64
C GLN A 191 28.69 50.32 19.85
N ALA A 192 27.80 51.10 19.24
CA ALA A 192 26.35 50.91 19.35
C ALA A 192 25.86 49.63 18.62
N GLY A 193 26.66 49.07 17.70
CA GLY A 193 26.31 47.87 16.94
C GLY A 193 26.84 46.56 17.53
N LYS A 194 27.59 46.58 18.64
CA LYS A 194 28.25 45.37 19.18
C LYS A 194 27.29 44.21 19.45
N GLU A 195 26.16 44.48 20.11
CA GLU A 195 25.17 43.45 20.45
C GLU A 195 24.51 42.87 19.20
N PHE A 196 24.18 43.72 18.21
CA PHE A 196 23.65 43.28 16.92
C PHE A 196 24.64 42.41 16.12
N SER A 197 25.94 42.68 16.22
CA SER A 197 26.99 41.88 15.57
C SER A 197 27.03 40.44 16.11
N VAL A 198 26.82 40.26 17.41
CA VAL A 198 26.77 38.93 18.06
C VAL A 198 25.59 38.13 17.53
N VAL A 199 24.38 38.72 17.51
CA VAL A 199 23.17 38.05 17.00
C VAL A 199 23.33 37.64 15.54
N ALA A 200 23.90 38.52 14.71
CA ALA A 200 24.13 38.23 13.31
C ALA A 200 25.21 37.14 13.08
N GLY A 201 26.19 37.03 13.99
CA GLY A 201 27.16 35.93 14.03
C GLY A 201 26.49 34.59 14.33
N VAL A 202 25.64 34.53 15.36
CA VAL A 202 24.88 33.31 15.72
C VAL A 202 23.99 32.87 14.56
N LEU A 203 23.26 33.79 13.93
CA LEU A 203 22.42 33.47 12.78
C LEU A 203 23.23 32.92 11.59
N SER A 204 24.43 33.46 11.36
CA SER A 204 25.33 32.95 10.31
C SER A 204 25.79 31.50 10.59
N ASN A 205 26.05 31.17 11.85
CA ASN A 205 26.44 29.82 12.27
C ASN A 205 25.28 28.82 12.11
N ILE A 206 24.07 29.19 12.57
CA ILE A 206 22.85 28.39 12.36
C ILE A 206 22.64 28.11 10.87
N SER A 207 22.82 29.12 10.02
CA SER A 207 22.75 28.92 8.57
C SER A 207 23.84 28.00 8.03
N GLY A 208 25.02 27.94 8.65
CA GLY A 208 26.04 26.94 8.30
C GLY A 208 25.58 25.52 8.63
N GLU A 209 25.04 25.30 9.84
CA GLU A 209 24.54 23.99 10.28
C GLU A 209 23.38 23.50 9.38
N ILE A 210 22.49 24.40 8.96
CA ILE A 210 21.40 24.06 8.04
C ILE A 210 21.93 23.60 6.67
N ASP A 211 22.99 24.22 6.13
CA ASP A 211 23.59 23.79 4.85
C ASP A 211 24.14 22.37 4.94
N GLU A 212 24.80 22.03 6.05
CA GLU A 212 25.33 20.68 6.29
C GLU A 212 24.20 19.64 6.38
N MET A 213 23.10 19.96 7.10
CA MET A 213 21.92 19.10 7.18
C MET A 213 21.24 18.91 5.82
N VAL A 214 21.11 19.98 5.03
CA VAL A 214 20.55 19.92 3.67
C VAL A 214 21.42 19.07 2.75
N ALA A 215 22.74 19.25 2.79
CA ALA A 215 23.68 18.47 1.99
C ALA A 215 23.61 16.97 2.34
N ALA A 216 23.57 16.64 3.64
CA ALA A 216 23.41 15.27 4.11
C ALA A 216 22.07 14.66 3.68
N ALA A 217 20.98 15.42 3.78
CA ALA A 217 19.65 14.96 3.36
C ALA A 217 19.55 14.70 1.85
N LEU A 218 20.15 15.55 1.02
CA LEU A 218 20.22 15.34 -0.43
C LEU A 218 21.07 14.13 -0.82
N ALA A 219 22.19 13.90 -0.12
CA ALA A 219 23.04 12.73 -0.33
C ALA A 219 22.32 11.43 0.04
N ALA A 220 21.55 11.42 1.12
CA ALA A 220 20.75 10.26 1.53
C ALA A 220 19.53 10.02 0.64
N ALA A 221 18.99 11.08 0.01
CA ALA A 221 17.86 10.99 -0.91
C ALA A 221 18.25 10.65 -2.36
N GLY A 222 19.54 10.73 -2.72
CA GLY A 222 20.08 10.42 -4.06
C GLY A 222 19.97 8.95 -4.39
#